data_AF-A0A6J6U9X5-F1
#
_entry.id   AF-A0A6J6U9X5-F1
#
_cell.length_a   1.000
_cell.length_b   1.000
_cell.length_c   1.000
_cell.angle_alpha   90.00
_cell.angle_beta   90.00
_cell.angle_gamma   90.00
#
_symmetry.space_group_name_H-M   'P 1'
#
loop_
_entity.id
_entity.type
_entity.pdbx_description
1 polymer ?
#
loop_
_entity_poly.entity_id
_entity_poly.type
_entity_poly.pdbx_seq_one_letter_code
_entity_poly.pdbx_strand_id
1 'polypeptide(L)'
;MRAAVIQLYPELDSLELIDYKVRILDGITGTDAVTRVLVGTSDGFGQWSTVGVHENVIAASWRALEDAVTFGLIRAAKRDALAQ
;
A
#
# COMPACT_ATOMS: atom_id res chain seq x y z
N MET A 1 -5.26 14.21 -5.25
CA MET A 1 -5.14 12.84 -5.79
C MET A 1 -6.11 11.87 -5.10
N ARG A 2 -6.11 11.73 -3.76
CA ARG A 2 -7.09 10.89 -3.02
C ARG A 2 -8.56 11.16 -3.41
N ALA A 3 -8.96 12.44 -3.48
CA ALA A 3 -10.33 12.82 -3.83
C ALA A 3 -10.79 12.33 -5.23
N ALA A 4 -9.89 12.29 -6.22
CA ALA A 4 -10.24 11.85 -7.58
C ALA A 4 -10.41 10.33 -7.66
N VAL A 5 -9.64 9.57 -6.87
CA VAL A 5 -9.71 8.11 -6.82
C VAL A 5 -10.96 7.65 -6.06
N ILE A 6 -11.35 8.36 -4.99
CA ILE A 6 -12.56 8.05 -4.22
C ILE A 6 -13.84 8.27 -5.02
N GLN A 7 -13.86 9.27 -5.93
CA GLN A 7 -15.01 9.47 -6.81
C GLN A 7 -15.28 8.28 -7.73
N LEU A 8 -14.25 7.52 -8.10
CA LEU A 8 -14.36 6.32 -8.93
C LEU A 8 -14.60 5.06 -8.11
N TYR A 9 -14.06 5.01 -6.88
CA TYR A 9 -14.16 3.86 -5.99
C TYR A 9 -14.50 4.32 -4.56
N PRO A 10 -15.79 4.54 -4.23
CA PRO A 10 -16.19 5.02 -2.90
C PRO A 10 -15.84 4.03 -1.78
N GLU A 11 -15.72 2.74 -2.11
CA GLU A 11 -15.26 1.67 -1.21
C GLU A 11 -13.88 1.98 -0.60
N LEU A 12 -13.04 2.74 -1.32
CA LEU A 12 -11.71 3.14 -0.85
C LEU A 12 -11.71 4.21 0.22
N ASP A 13 -12.84 4.88 0.49
CA ASP A 13 -12.87 5.93 1.51
C ASP A 13 -12.63 5.37 2.92
N SER A 14 -12.96 4.10 3.13
CA SER A 14 -12.69 3.35 4.36
C SER A 14 -11.23 2.94 4.53
N LEU A 15 -10.38 3.09 3.51
CA LEU A 15 -8.96 2.75 3.62
C LEU A 15 -8.18 3.81 4.38
N GLU A 16 -7.50 3.36 5.41
CA GLU A 16 -6.63 4.16 6.26
C GLU A 16 -5.19 3.61 6.27
N LEU A 17 -4.22 4.52 6.17
CA LEU A 17 -2.81 4.22 6.36
C LEU A 17 -2.52 4.12 7.86
N ILE A 18 -2.18 2.92 8.34
CA ILE A 18 -1.97 2.65 9.77
C ILE A 18 -0.49 2.47 10.15
N ASP A 19 0.38 2.17 9.19
CA ASP A 19 1.82 2.03 9.43
C ASP A 19 2.61 2.47 8.20
N TYR A 20 3.74 3.14 8.42
CA TYR A 20 4.65 3.52 7.35
C TYR A 20 6.08 3.40 7.86
N LYS A 21 6.83 2.44 7.31
CA LYS A 21 8.20 2.16 7.75
C LYS A 21 9.13 2.06 6.56
N VAL A 22 10.21 2.84 6.62
CA VAL A 22 11.28 2.81 5.61
C VAL A 22 12.49 2.11 6.20
N ARG A 23 13.08 1.19 5.45
CA ARG A 23 14.37 0.57 5.74
C ARG A 23 15.29 0.73 4.54
N ILE A 24 16.44 1.33 4.76
CA ILE A 24 17.51 1.39 3.75
C ILE A 24 18.43 0.21 4.02
N LEU A 25 18.67 -0.60 3.00
CA LEU A 25 19.55 -1.75 3.04
C LEU A 25 20.79 -1.38 2.24
N ASP A 26 21.92 -1.21 2.92
CA ASP A 26 23.19 -0.94 2.26
C ASP A 26 23.69 -2.20 1.55
N GLY A 27 24.01 -2.08 0.27
CA GLY A 27 24.67 -3.12 -0.51
C GLY A 27 26.09 -3.38 -0.01
N ILE A 28 26.60 -4.59 -0.26
CA ILE A 28 27.95 -5.04 0.15
C ILE A 28 29.05 -4.18 -0.53
N THR A 29 28.72 -3.52 -1.65
CA THR A 29 29.66 -2.75 -2.46
C THR A 29 29.13 -1.34 -2.70
N GLY A 30 29.43 -0.41 -1.81
CA GLY A 30 29.59 1.04 -2.02
C GLY A 30 28.42 1.92 -2.49
N THR A 31 27.51 1.47 -3.36
CA THR A 31 26.49 2.32 -4.01
C THR A 31 25.12 1.68 -4.24
N ASP A 32 24.97 0.36 -4.08
CA ASP A 32 23.69 -0.37 -4.30
C ASP A 32 22.80 -0.36 -3.05
N ALA A 33 22.52 0.82 -2.49
CA ALA A 33 21.57 0.94 -1.40
C ALA A 33 20.14 0.75 -1.92
N VAL A 34 19.44 -0.27 -1.39
CA VAL A 34 18.05 -0.56 -1.75
C VAL A 34 17.13 -0.07 -0.64
N THR A 35 16.12 0.72 -1.00
CA THR A 35 15.08 1.16 -0.07
C THR A 35 13.92 0.19 -0.07
N ARG A 36 13.51 -0.25 1.12
CA ARG A 36 12.30 -1.04 1.36
C ARG A 36 11.31 -0.20 2.15
N VAL A 37 10.10 -0.04 1.63
CA VAL A 37 9.00 0.70 2.26
C VAL A 37 7.89 -0.29 2.60
N LEU A 38 7.52 -0.36 3.86
CA LEU A 38 6.36 -1.09 4.34
C LEU A 38 5.20 -0.11 4.55
N VAL A 39 4.05 -0.45 3.98
CA VAL A 39 2.80 0.29 4.09
C VAL A 39 1.77 -0.61 4.76
N GLY A 40 1.34 -0.24 5.96
CA GLY A 40 0.23 -0.88 6.66
C GLY A 40 -1.08 -0.18 6.33
N THR A 41 -2.09 -0.94 5.92
CA THR A 41 -3.41 -0.41 5.55
C THR A 41 -4.52 -1.14 6.31
N SER A 42 -5.58 -0.42 6.66
CA SER A 42 -6.79 -0.93 7.31
C SER A 42 -8.02 -0.49 6.52
N ASP A 43 -9.02 -1.36 6.42
CA ASP A 43 -10.36 -1.04 5.88
C ASP A 43 -11.43 -0.90 7.00
N GLY A 44 -11.00 -0.83 8.26
CA GLY A 44 -11.88 -0.85 9.43
C GLY A 44 -12.39 -2.24 9.83
N PHE A 45 -12.24 -3.25 8.97
CA PHE A 45 -12.63 -4.63 9.26
C PHE A 45 -11.44 -5.58 9.43
N GLY A 46 -10.29 -5.22 8.86
CA GLY A 46 -9.03 -5.88 9.12
C GLY A 46 -7.87 -5.13 8.48
N GLN A 47 -6.68 -5.68 8.67
CA GLN A 47 -5.44 -4.99 8.37
C GLN A 47 -4.57 -5.84 7.46
N TRP A 48 -3.78 -5.19 6.62
CA TRP A 48 -2.75 -5.82 5.81
C TRP A 48 -1.54 -4.91 5.69
N SER A 49 -0.45 -5.48 5.19
CA SER A 49 0.75 -4.72 4.89
C SER A 49 1.30 -5.12 3.54
N THR A 50 1.81 -4.14 2.81
CA THR A 50 2.48 -4.30 1.54
C THR A 50 3.89 -3.76 1.64
N VAL A 51 4.76 -4.24 0.75
CA VAL A 51 6.17 -3.88 0.76
C VAL A 51 6.61 -3.50 -0.64
N GLY A 52 7.05 -2.26 -0.81
CA GLY A 52 7.68 -1.78 -2.03
C GLY A 52 9.19 -1.74 -1.87
N VAL A 53 9.91 -2.16 -2.91
CA VAL A 53 11.38 -2.20 -2.93
C VAL A 53 11.87 -1.45 -4.16
N HIS A 54 12.73 -0.47 -3.95
CA HIS A 54 13.34 0.35 -5.00
C HIS A 54 14.53 1.14 -4.45
N GLU A 55 15.48 1.55 -5.29
CA GLU A 55 16.60 2.42 -4.88
C GLU A 55 16.09 3.79 -4.37
N ASN A 56 15.14 4.37 -5.11
CA ASN A 56 14.43 5.59 -4.73
C ASN A 56 13.23 5.32 -3.79
N VAL A 57 13.21 6.00 -2.63
CA VAL A 57 12.14 5.88 -1.63
C VAL A 57 10.74 6.20 -2.18
N ILE A 58 10.60 7.21 -3.05
CA ILE A 58 9.29 7.61 -3.61
C ILE A 58 8.72 6.48 -4.47
N ALA A 59 9.55 5.87 -5.31
CA ALA A 59 9.14 4.76 -6.15
C ALA A 59 8.84 3.48 -5.33
N ALA A 60 9.60 3.24 -4.26
CA ALA A 60 9.28 2.17 -3.31
C ALA A 60 7.92 2.42 -2.62
N SER A 61 7.66 3.64 -2.17
CA SER A 61 6.39 4.03 -1.55
C SER A 61 5.22 3.92 -2.52
N TRP A 62 5.38 4.34 -3.78
CA TRP A 62 4.32 4.22 -4.79
C TRP A 62 3.93 2.76 -5.02
N ARG A 63 4.91 1.87 -5.20
CA ARG A 63 4.65 0.43 -5.37
C ARG A 63 3.91 -0.17 -4.17
N ALA A 64 4.38 0.14 -2.96
CA ALA A 64 3.72 -0.35 -1.75
C ALA A 64 2.26 0.14 -1.65
N LEU A 65 2.00 1.41 -1.98
CA LEU A 65 0.66 1.99 -1.97
C LEU A 65 -0.25 1.41 -3.07
N GLU A 66 0.27 1.21 -4.29
CA GLU A 66 -0.47 0.57 -5.39
C GLU A 66 -0.93 -0.84 -5.01
N ASP A 67 -0.03 -1.65 -4.46
CA ASP A 67 -0.34 -2.98 -3.95
C ASP A 67 -1.38 -2.93 -2.83
N ALA A 68 -1.25 -1.96 -1.91
CA ALA A 68 -2.14 -1.83 -0.76
C ALA A 68 -3.58 -1.51 -1.19
N VAL A 69 -3.74 -0.56 -2.11
CA VAL A 69 -5.04 -0.17 -2.66
C VAL A 69 -5.64 -1.31 -3.47
N THR A 70 -4.85 -1.97 -4.32
CA THR A 70 -5.30 -3.12 -5.12
C THR A 70 -5.83 -4.24 -4.23
N PHE A 71 -5.11 -4.57 -3.15
CA PHE A 71 -5.56 -5.56 -2.19
C PHE A 71 -6.83 -5.12 -1.44
N GLY A 72 -6.94 -3.83 -1.10
CA GLY A 72 -8.15 -3.24 -0.51
C GLY A 72 -9.38 -3.40 -1.40
N LEU A 73 -9.26 -3.10 -2.70
CA LEU A 73 -10.35 -3.28 -3.67
C LEU A 73 -10.77 -4.75 -3.80
N ILE A 74 -9.81 -5.68 -3.86
CA ILE A 74 -10.12 -7.12 -3.93
C ILE A 74 -10.87 -7.58 -2.66
N ARG A 75 -10.52 -7.05 -1.49
CA ARG A 75 -11.24 -7.32 -0.23
C ARG A 75 -12.65 -6.76 -0.25
N ALA A 76 -12.83 -5.52 -0.70
CA ALA A 76 -14.14 -4.88 -0.79
C ALA A 76 -15.06 -5.65 -1.74
N ALA A 77 -14.60 -5.95 -2.96
CA ALA A 77 -15.36 -6.73 -3.93
C ALA A 77 -15.76 -8.13 -3.43
N LYS A 78 -14.87 -8.83 -2.69
CA LYS A 78 -15.21 -10.13 -2.08
C LYS A 78 -16.28 -10.02 -1.01
N ARG A 79 -16.31 -8.92 -0.26
CA ARG A 79 -17.31 -8.70 0.80
C ARG A 79 -18.68 -8.42 0.20
N ASP A 80 -18.73 -7.62 -0.85
CA ASP A 80 -19.98 -7.34 -1.56
C ASP A 80 -20.58 -8.62 -2.17
N ALA A 81 -19.74 -9.51 -2.70
CA ALA A 81 -20.18 -10.80 -3.22
C ALA A 81 -20.67 -11.78 -2.13
N LEU A 82 -20.21 -11.65 -0.88
CA LEU A 82 -20.65 -12.48 0.25
C LEU A 82 -21.89 -11.90 0.96
N ALA A 83 -22.21 -10.62 0.72
CA ALA A 83 -23.39 -9.95 1.26
C ALA A 83 -24.64 -10.12 0.37
N GLN A 84 -24.48 -10.73 -0.81
CA GLN A 84 -25.54 -11.09 -1.77
C GLN A 84 -25.88 -12.57 -1.69
#